data_AF-A0A839YIP9-F1
#
_entry.id   AF-A0A839YIP9-F1
#
_cell.length_a   1.000
_cell.length_b   1.000
_cell.length_c   1.000
_cell.angle_alpha   90.00
_cell.angle_beta   90.00
_cell.angle_gamma   90.00
#
_symmetry.space_group_name_H-M   'P 1'
#
loop_
_entity.id
_entity.type
_entity.pdbx_description
1 polymer ?
#
loop_
_entity_poly.entity_id
_entity_poly.type
_entity_poly.pdbx_seq_one_letter_code
_entity_poly.pdbx_strand_id
1 'polypeptide(L)'
;MTRSIPAGQHSLRFAALPRGDYAVAVIHDENGNAKLDTFAGIPKEGFGFSNNPAIRFGPPRFKAARFTLASDAEAQQVKMHYIL
;
A
#
# COMPACT_ATOMS: atom_id res chain seq x y z
N MET A 1 -3.98 2.32 10.66
CA MET A 1 -4.72 1.04 10.78
C MET A 1 -4.02 0.02 9.90
N THR A 2 -3.97 -1.24 10.33
CA THR A 2 -3.29 -2.32 9.58
C THR A 2 -4.20 -3.53 9.50
N ARG A 3 -4.19 -4.23 8.37
CA ARG A 3 -4.89 -5.49 8.13
C ARG A 3 -3.98 -6.38 7.29
N SER A 4 -3.92 -7.66 7.63
CA SER A 4 -3.25 -8.68 6.83
C SER A 4 -4.29 -9.63 6.25
N ILE A 5 -4.09 -10.02 5.00
CA ILE A 5 -4.92 -10.99 4.29
C ILE A 5 -3.99 -11.96 3.54
N PRO A 6 -4.45 -13.18 3.22
CA PRO A 6 -3.67 -14.10 2.39
C PRO A 6 -3.33 -13.46 1.04
N ALA A 7 -2.13 -13.73 0.50
CA ALA A 7 -1.67 -13.14 -0.76
C ALA A 7 -2.59 -13.41 -1.96
N GLY A 8 -3.27 -14.57 -1.99
CA GLY A 8 -4.26 -14.90 -3.02
C GLY A 8 -5.57 -14.12 -2.92
N GLN A 9 -5.78 -13.34 -1.86
CA GLN A 9 -6.94 -12.45 -1.73
C GLN A 9 -6.55 -11.03 -2.18
N HIS A 10 -7.15 -10.56 -3.27
CA HIS A 10 -6.78 -9.29 -3.90
C HIS A 10 -7.69 -8.11 -3.53
N SER A 11 -8.61 -8.30 -2.57
CA SER A 11 -9.57 -7.27 -2.15
C SER A 11 -9.77 -7.25 -0.64
N LEU A 12 -9.75 -6.05 -0.07
CA LEU A 12 -10.01 -5.78 1.34
C LEU A 12 -10.96 -4.60 1.47
N ARG A 13 -11.84 -4.64 2.47
CA ARG A 13 -12.74 -3.53 2.80
C ARG A 13 -12.39 -2.93 4.15
N PHE A 14 -12.23 -1.61 4.18
CA PHE A 14 -12.25 -0.82 5.39
C PHE A 14 -13.62 -0.15 5.52
N ALA A 15 -14.33 -0.43 6.61
CA ALA A 15 -15.66 0.12 6.88
C ALA A 15 -15.58 1.26 7.90
N ALA A 16 -16.58 2.15 7.88
CA ALA A 16 -16.75 3.25 8.83
C ALA A 16 -15.52 4.18 8.92
N LEU A 17 -14.85 4.43 7.80
CA LEU A 17 -13.81 5.46 7.73
C LEU A 17 -14.46 6.85 7.68
N PRO A 18 -14.04 7.78 8.54
CA PRO A 18 -14.43 9.18 8.41
C PRO A 18 -14.02 9.74 7.04
N ARG A 19 -14.74 10.75 6.55
CA ARG A 19 -14.29 11.48 5.35
C ARG A 19 -12.98 12.18 5.64
N GLY A 20 -12.06 12.18 4.67
CA GLY A 20 -10.75 12.77 4.85
C GLY A 20 -9.72 12.27 3.85
N ASP A 21 -8.47 12.66 4.09
CA ASP A 21 -7.33 12.31 3.25
C ASP A 21 -6.63 11.05 3.77
N TYR A 22 -6.44 10.09 2.89
CA TYR A 22 -5.84 8.80 3.20
C TYR A 22 -4.74 8.46 2.20
N ALA A 23 -3.83 7.59 2.63
CA ALA A 23 -2.92 6.87 1.75
C ALA A 23 -2.87 5.41 2.23
N VAL A 24 -2.76 4.49 1.28
CA VAL A 24 -2.56 3.06 1.53
C VAL A 24 -1.15 2.69 1.10
N ALA A 25 -0.46 1.94 1.95
CA ALA A 25 0.73 1.19 1.60
C ALA A 25 0.40 -0.30 1.74
N VAL A 26 0.85 -1.11 0.79
CA VAL A 26 0.69 -2.56 0.77
C VAL A 26 2.08 -3.16 0.76
N ILE A 27 2.29 -4.17 1.59
CA ILE A 27 3.52 -4.97 1.67
C ILE A 27 3.09 -6.42 1.50
N HIS A 28 3.76 -7.14 0.61
CA HIS A 28 3.67 -8.60 0.54
C HIS A 28 4.73 -9.17 1.47
N ASP A 29 4.33 -9.47 2.70
CA ASP A 29 5.22 -10.04 3.73
C ASP A 29 5.38 -11.55 3.47
N GLU A 30 6.44 -11.94 2.76
CA GLU A 30 6.66 -13.31 2.30
C GLU A 30 7.28 -14.18 3.38
N ASN A 31 8.00 -13.56 4.34
CA ASN A 31 8.65 -14.27 5.43
C ASN A 31 7.95 -14.15 6.79
N GLY A 32 6.86 -13.38 6.87
CA GLY A 32 5.99 -13.28 8.03
C GLY A 32 6.56 -12.43 9.17
N ASN A 33 7.41 -11.46 8.87
CA ASN A 33 8.07 -10.63 9.88
C ASN A 33 7.38 -9.27 10.14
N ALA A 34 6.27 -9.00 9.44
CA ALA A 34 5.46 -7.79 9.48
C ALA A 34 6.20 -6.49 9.13
N LYS A 35 7.29 -6.59 8.37
CA LYS A 35 8.11 -5.47 7.88
C LYS A 35 8.30 -5.62 6.38
N LEU A 36 8.63 -4.50 5.72
CA LEU A 36 9.17 -4.57 4.38
C LEU A 36 10.66 -4.80 4.50
N ASP A 37 11.14 -5.97 4.10
CA ASP A 37 12.56 -6.24 4.11
C ASP A 37 13.28 -5.47 3.01
N THR A 38 14.45 -4.92 3.35
CA THR A 38 15.27 -4.17 2.40
C THR A 38 16.73 -4.58 2.49
N PHE A 39 17.43 -4.55 1.35
CA PHE A 39 18.88 -4.68 1.27
C PHE A 39 19.45 -3.42 0.63
N ALA A 40 20.31 -2.70 1.35
CA ALA A 40 20.82 -1.39 0.91
C ALA A 40 19.71 -0.41 0.46
N GLY A 41 18.55 -0.46 1.11
CA GLY A 41 17.38 0.37 0.78
C GLY A 41 16.51 -0.14 -0.38
N ILE A 42 16.88 -1.26 -1.01
CA ILE A 42 16.10 -1.91 -2.07
C ILE A 42 15.14 -2.93 -1.43
N PRO A 43 13.82 -2.81 -1.64
CA PRO A 43 12.84 -3.80 -1.22
C PRO A 43 13.16 -5.21 -1.74
N LYS A 44 13.15 -6.18 -0.83
CA LYS A 44 13.30 -7.60 -1.16
C LYS A 44 11.98 -8.30 -1.45
N GLU A 45 10.89 -7.69 -1.03
CA GLU A 45 9.53 -8.23 -1.13
C GLU A 45 8.63 -7.25 -1.89
N GLY A 46 7.44 -7.72 -2.28
CA GLY A 46 6.47 -6.92 -3.00
C GLY A 46 5.95 -5.73 -2.20
N PHE A 47 5.80 -4.58 -2.84
CA PHE A 47 5.20 -3.41 -2.21
C PHE A 47 4.33 -2.60 -3.18
N GLY A 48 3.44 -1.76 -2.65
CA GLY A 48 2.60 -0.89 -3.47
C GLY A 48 2.02 0.26 -2.66
N PHE A 49 1.58 1.32 -3.36
CA PHE A 49 0.97 2.49 -2.74
C PHE A 49 -0.30 2.92 -3.50
N SER A 50 -1.28 3.49 -2.79
CA SER A 50 -2.43 4.14 -3.44
C SER A 50 -1.98 5.27 -4.36
N ASN A 51 -2.83 5.60 -5.34
CA ASN A 51 -2.52 6.55 -6.43
C ASN A 51 -1.35 6.14 -7.35
N ASN A 52 -0.71 4.99 -7.11
CA ASN A 52 0.34 4.39 -7.95
C ASN A 52 1.40 5.40 -8.44
N PRO A 53 2.02 6.19 -7.54
CA PRO A 53 3.01 7.19 -7.94
C PRO A 53 4.23 6.51 -8.56
N ALA A 54 4.92 7.24 -9.45
CA ALA A 54 6.19 6.77 -10.00
C ALA A 54 7.23 6.59 -8.86
N ILE A 55 7.74 5.36 -8.72
CA ILE A 55 8.76 5.01 -7.74
C ILE A 55 10.14 5.33 -8.35
N ARG A 56 10.92 6.17 -7.67
CA ARG A 56 12.25 6.59 -8.11
C ARG A 56 13.29 6.36 -7.03
N PHE A 57 13.45 7.32 -6.12
CA PHE A 57 14.38 7.25 -5.01
C PHE A 57 13.61 7.16 -3.70
N GLY A 58 13.55 5.95 -3.14
CA GLY A 58 12.86 5.68 -1.89
C GLY A 58 11.33 5.70 -1.98
N PRO A 59 10.64 5.59 -0.83
CA PRO A 59 9.19 5.58 -0.76
C PRO A 59 8.61 6.96 -1.17
N PRO A 60 7.39 6.97 -1.76
CA PRO A 60 6.73 8.22 -2.11
C PRO A 60 6.37 9.01 -0.84
N ARG A 61 6.34 10.35 -0.97
CA ARG A 61 5.74 11.21 0.05
C ARG A 61 4.24 10.93 0.16
N PHE A 62 3.67 11.11 1.36
CA PHE A 62 2.23 10.97 1.60
C PHE A 62 1.38 11.63 0.52
N LYS A 63 1.67 12.90 0.17
CA LYS A 63 0.94 13.66 -0.86
C LYS A 63 0.87 12.95 -2.22
N ALA A 64 1.90 12.18 -2.60
CA ALA A 64 1.94 11.46 -3.87
C ALA A 64 1.08 10.18 -3.84
N ALA A 65 0.89 9.58 -2.67
CA ALA A 65 0.04 8.41 -2.48
C ALA A 65 -1.38 8.76 -1.98
N ARG A 66 -1.65 10.04 -1.71
CA ARG A 66 -2.88 10.50 -1.07
C ARG A 66 -4.07 10.45 -2.03
N PHE A 67 -5.22 10.00 -1.51
CA PHE A 67 -6.54 10.16 -2.10
C PHE A 67 -7.50 10.72 -1.04
N THR A 68 -8.60 11.34 -1.49
CA THR A 68 -9.61 11.92 -0.60
C THR A 68 -10.84 11.03 -0.59
N LEU A 69 -11.22 10.52 0.58
CA LEU A 69 -12.47 9.81 0.79
C LEU A 69 -13.60 10.83 0.99
N ALA A 70 -14.31 11.15 -0.11
CA ALA A 70 -15.38 12.13 -0.13
C ALA A 70 -16.79 11.50 -0.06
N SER A 71 -16.92 10.23 -0.44
CA SER A 71 -18.18 9.49 -0.53
C SER A 71 -18.19 8.28 0.42
N ASP A 72 -19.33 7.60 0.50
CA ASP A 72 -19.51 6.44 1.39
C ASP A 72 -18.80 5.18 0.86
N ALA A 73 -18.38 5.18 -0.41
CA ALA A 73 -17.68 4.08 -1.05
C ALA A 73 -16.66 4.61 -2.06
N GLU A 74 -15.38 4.30 -1.81
CA GLU A 74 -14.27 4.64 -2.69
C GLU A 74 -13.45 3.37 -2.94
N ALA A 75 -13.22 3.03 -4.20
CA ALA A 75 -12.38 1.89 -4.59
C ALA A 75 -10.98 2.39 -4.98
N GLN A 76 -9.96 1.85 -4.32
CA GLN A 76 -8.56 2.15 -4.62
C GLN A 76 -7.89 0.90 -5.20
N GLN A 77 -7.25 1.05 -6.36
CA GLN A 77 -6.43 0.00 -6.96
C GLN A 77 -4.96 0.30 -6.66
N VAL A 78 -4.28 -0.66 -6.06
CA VAL A 78 -2.85 -0.58 -5.77
C VAL A 78 -2.12 -1.58 -6.67
N LYS A 79 -1.18 -1.08 -7.48
CA LYS A 79 -0.28 -1.91 -8.26
C LYS A 79 0.86 -2.37 -7.36
N MET A 80 1.05 -3.68 -7.30
CA MET A 80 2.21 -4.27 -6.63
C MET A 80 3.44 -4.18 -7.54
N HIS A 81 4.57 -3.87 -6.92
CA HIS A 81 5.88 -3.80 -7.54
C HIS A 81 6.81 -4.82 -6.86
N TYR A 82 7.52 -5.58 -7.68
CA TYR A 82 8.57 -6.51 -7.28
C TYR A 82 9.83 -6.10 -8.05
N ILE A 83 10.93 -5.87 -7.33
CA ILE A 83 12.19 -5.36 -7.90
C ILE A 83 13.20 -6.48 -8.12
N LEU A 84 13.09 -7.56 -7.36
CA LEU A 84 13.94 -8.75 -7.42
C LEU A 84 13.19 -9.94 -8.01
#